data_AF-A0A7Z9I855-F1
#
_entry.id   AF-A0A7Z9I855-F1
#
_cell.length_a   1.000
_cell.length_b   1.000
_cell.length_c   1.000
_cell.angle_alpha   90.00
_cell.angle_beta   90.00
_cell.angle_gamma   90.00
#
_symmetry.space_group_name_H-M   'P 1'
#
loop_
_entity.id
_entity.type
_entity.pdbx_description
1 polymer ?
#
loop_
_entity_poly.entity_id
_entity_poly.type
_entity_poly.pdbx_seq_one_letter_code
_entity_poly.pdbx_strand_id
1 'polypeptide(L)'
;MVDNKLADNNFYLVCGDRHWQYHAEHPSGVQEFSTGALVDANSRPGRKAGDPLGTDPDGLIKQHYLQDPPSGGFLHVAVVPPTKHRSAIIAFMHRNEHGKLLNLQTNQGK
;
A
#
# COMPACT_ATOMS: atom_id res chain seq x y z
N MET A 1 1.50 18.18 1.68
CA MET A 1 1.24 17.36 0.46
C MET A 1 0.03 17.86 -0.31
N VAL A 2 -1.08 18.16 0.38
CA VAL A 2 -2.32 18.67 -0.22
C VAL A 2 -2.13 20.01 -0.93
N ASP A 3 -1.44 20.96 -0.29
CA ASP A 3 -1.21 22.31 -0.86
C ASP A 3 -0.40 22.28 -2.17
N ASN A 4 0.39 21.23 -2.37
CA ASN A 4 1.19 21.01 -3.58
C ASN A 4 0.50 20.09 -4.61
N LYS A 5 -0.77 19.70 -4.39
CA LYS A 5 -1.56 18.83 -5.27
C LYS A 5 -0.86 17.52 -5.64
N LEU A 6 -0.01 16.99 -4.75
CA LEU A 6 0.79 15.80 -5.05
C LEU A 6 -0.07 14.55 -5.29
N ALA A 7 -1.20 14.42 -4.58
CA ALA A 7 -2.14 13.33 -4.77
C ALA A 7 -2.69 13.23 -6.21
N ASP A 8 -2.69 14.34 -6.94
CA ASP A 8 -3.15 14.39 -8.32
C ASP A 8 -2.07 14.01 -9.34
N ASN A 9 -0.80 13.94 -8.93
CA ASN A 9 0.37 13.86 -9.81
C ASN A 9 1.06 12.50 -9.80
N ASN A 10 0.31 11.39 -9.77
CA ASN A 10 0.86 10.03 -9.75
C ASN A 10 1.92 9.82 -8.62
N PHE A 11 1.67 10.42 -7.45
CA PHE A 11 2.54 10.32 -6.27
C PHE A 11 2.06 9.23 -5.32
N TYR A 12 2.98 8.40 -4.83
CA TYR A 12 2.71 7.28 -3.95
C TYR A 12 3.72 7.25 -2.80
N LEU A 13 3.28 6.86 -1.61
CA LEU A 13 4.15 6.64 -0.46
C LEU A 13 4.41 5.14 -0.28
N VAL A 14 5.67 4.79 0.00
CA VAL A 14 6.08 3.44 0.38
C VAL A 14 6.82 3.49 1.71
N CYS A 15 6.43 2.65 2.67
CA CYS A 15 7.05 2.63 4.00
C CYS A 15 7.26 1.21 4.56
N GLY A 16 8.12 1.12 5.58
CA GLY A 16 8.42 -0.11 6.36
C GLY A 16 7.82 0.02 7.76
N ASP A 17 8.66 0.03 8.81
CA ASP A 17 8.33 0.23 10.24
C ASP A 17 7.23 -0.67 10.84
N ARG A 18 6.00 -0.57 10.35
CA ARG A 18 4.90 -1.47 10.72
C ARG A 18 5.17 -2.86 10.18
N HIS A 19 5.31 -3.83 11.08
CA HIS A 19 5.60 -5.24 10.76
C HIS A 19 4.41 -6.00 10.15
N TRP A 20 3.62 -5.37 9.29
CA TRP A 20 2.54 -5.99 8.52
C TRP A 20 2.44 -5.31 7.16
N GLN A 21 1.77 -5.96 6.22
CA GLN A 21 1.57 -5.40 4.88
C GLN A 21 0.20 -4.72 4.78
N TYR A 22 0.14 -3.56 4.12
CA TYR A 22 -1.13 -2.87 3.86
C TYR A 22 -1.07 -1.92 2.66
N HIS A 23 -2.24 -1.60 2.12
CA HIS A 23 -2.48 -0.48 1.21
C HIS A 23 -3.61 0.37 1.78
N ALA A 24 -3.32 1.64 2.01
CA ALA A 24 -4.22 2.59 2.60
C ALA A 24 -4.29 3.87 1.76
N GLU A 25 -5.41 4.57 1.82
CA GLU A 25 -5.62 5.84 1.17
C GLU A 25 -6.19 6.85 2.18
N HIS A 26 -5.46 7.95 2.37
CA HIS A 26 -5.90 9.07 3.20
C HIS A 26 -7.07 9.81 2.49
N PRO A 27 -8.00 10.45 3.21
CA PRO A 27 -9.09 11.24 2.62
C PRO A 27 -8.69 12.27 1.55
N SER A 28 -7.43 12.70 1.55
CA SER A 28 -6.88 13.59 0.50
C SER A 28 -6.49 12.88 -0.81
N GLY A 29 -6.73 11.57 -0.92
CA GLY A 29 -6.38 10.75 -2.09
C GLY A 29 -4.93 10.26 -2.14
N VAL A 30 -4.10 10.55 -1.12
CA VAL A 30 -2.72 10.05 -1.06
C VAL A 30 -2.75 8.57 -0.70
N GLN A 31 -2.15 7.74 -1.55
CA GLN A 31 -2.02 6.30 -1.31
C GLN A 31 -0.68 5.96 -0.67
N GLU A 32 -0.72 5.10 0.33
CA GLU A 32 0.43 4.54 1.04
C GLU A 32 0.41 3.01 0.93
N PHE A 33 1.56 2.44 0.58
CA PHE A 33 1.80 1.00 0.54
C PHE A 33 2.89 0.66 1.57
N SER A 34 2.66 -0.36 2.39
CA SER A 34 3.58 -0.70 3.47
C SER A 34 3.94 -2.18 3.49
N THR A 35 5.19 -2.45 3.81
CA THR A 35 5.75 -3.78 4.05
C THR A 35 6.92 -3.69 5.03
N GLY A 36 6.68 -3.86 6.33
CA GLY A 36 7.75 -3.73 7.32
C GLY A 36 8.38 -5.03 7.82
N ALA A 37 7.76 -6.19 7.58
CA ALA A 37 8.32 -7.48 7.98
C ALA A 37 8.86 -8.24 6.76
N LEU A 38 10.16 -8.56 6.76
CA LEU A 38 10.76 -9.39 5.70
C LEU A 38 10.38 -10.87 5.84
N VAL A 39 10.24 -11.35 7.08
CA VAL A 39 9.95 -12.75 7.41
C VAL A 39 8.77 -12.89 8.37
N ASP A 40 8.08 -14.03 8.32
CA ASP A 40 6.89 -14.35 9.12
C ASP A 40 7.14 -14.18 10.61
N ALA A 41 8.33 -14.58 11.10
CA ALA A 41 8.72 -14.49 12.51
C ALA A 41 8.70 -13.07 13.09
N ASN A 42 8.84 -12.05 12.23
CA ASN A 42 8.77 -10.65 12.65
C ASN A 42 7.40 -10.01 12.39
N SER A 43 6.52 -10.69 11.64
CA SER A 43 5.22 -10.15 11.25
C SER A 43 4.23 -10.08 12.42
N ARG A 44 3.28 -9.16 12.34
CA ARG A 44 2.23 -8.96 13.36
C ARG A 44 0.87 -8.75 12.68
N PRO A 45 -0.25 -9.05 13.36
CA PRO A 45 -1.56 -8.62 12.89
C PRO A 45 -1.60 -7.08 12.79
N GLY A 46 -2.05 -6.57 11.64
CA GLY A 46 -2.24 -5.14 11.46
C GLY A 46 -3.47 -4.60 12.18
N ARG A 47 -3.45 -3.31 12.52
CA ARG A 47 -4.61 -2.61 13.08
C ARG A 47 -5.53 -2.12 11.95
N LYS A 48 -6.83 -2.30 12.13
CA LYS A 48 -7.85 -1.84 11.18
C LYS A 48 -8.07 -0.33 11.33
N ALA A 49 -8.41 0.33 10.23
CA ALA A 49 -8.94 1.70 10.31
C ALA A 49 -10.24 1.71 11.15
N GLY A 50 -10.43 2.73 11.97
CA GLY A 50 -11.56 2.83 12.91
C GLY A 50 -11.40 2.04 14.22
N ASP A 51 -10.24 1.43 14.46
CA ASP A 51 -9.94 0.87 15.79
C ASP A 51 -9.81 2.03 16.80
N PRO A 52 -10.61 2.07 17.89
CA PRO A 52 -10.54 3.15 18.89
C PRO A 52 -9.17 3.31 19.56
N LEU A 53 -8.35 2.26 19.56
CA LEU A 53 -6.97 2.26 20.07
C LEU A 53 -5.92 2.43 18.96
N GLY A 54 -6.36 2.67 17.73
CA GLY A 54 -5.52 2.92 16.56
C GLY A 54 -5.14 4.39 16.39
N THR A 55 -4.42 4.68 15.30
CA THR A 55 -4.03 6.05 14.92
C THR A 55 -5.08 6.77 14.06
N ASP A 56 -6.15 6.06 13.68
CA ASP A 56 -7.30 6.58 12.93
C ASP A 56 -8.59 6.03 13.57
N PRO A 57 -8.95 6.50 14.78
CA PRO A 57 -10.10 5.97 15.52
C PRO A 57 -11.44 6.31 14.84
N ASP A 58 -11.49 7.37 14.04
CA ASP A 58 -12.69 7.76 13.29
C ASP A 58 -12.86 6.97 11.97
N GLY A 59 -11.85 6.18 11.58
CA GLY A 59 -11.90 5.32 10.39
C GLY A 59 -11.97 6.08 9.08
N LEU A 60 -11.32 7.25 9.01
CA LEU A 60 -11.31 8.10 7.81
C LEU A 60 -10.42 7.53 6.71
N ILE A 61 -9.41 6.73 7.07
CA ILE A 61 -8.51 6.10 6.11
C ILE A 61 -9.26 4.97 5.40
N LYS A 62 -9.25 5.00 4.07
CA LYS A 62 -9.74 3.88 3.27
C LYS A 62 -8.66 2.79 3.24
N GLN A 63 -8.93 1.67 3.90
CA GLN A 63 -8.03 0.53 3.96
C GLN A 63 -8.35 -0.46 2.83
N HIS A 64 -7.64 -0.35 1.70
CA HIS A 64 -7.84 -1.20 0.52
C HIS A 64 -7.30 -2.62 0.72
N TYR A 65 -6.22 -2.74 1.48
CA TYR A 65 -5.63 -4.01 1.85
C TYR A 65 -5.05 -3.93 3.25
N LEU A 66 -5.34 -4.96 4.05
CA LEU A 66 -4.68 -5.23 5.32
C LEU A 66 -4.37 -6.73 5.32
N GLN A 67 -3.11 -7.07 5.55
CA GLN A 67 -2.68 -8.46 5.59
C GLN A 67 -3.38 -9.25 6.69
N ASP A 68 -3.94 -10.41 6.31
CA ASP A 68 -4.52 -11.41 7.20
C ASP A 68 -4.44 -12.79 6.49
N PRO A 69 -3.73 -13.80 7.05
CA PRO A 69 -3.00 -13.80 8.33
C PRO A 69 -1.66 -13.03 8.25
N PRO A 70 -1.00 -12.75 9.40
CA PRO A 70 0.33 -12.14 9.43
C PRO A 70 1.33 -12.96 8.62
N SER A 71 2.15 -12.27 7.82
CA SER A 71 3.24 -12.89 7.07
C SER A 71 4.31 -11.85 6.72
N GLY A 72 5.57 -12.27 6.63
CA GLY A 72 6.65 -11.47 6.09
C GLY A 72 6.52 -11.29 4.58
N GLY A 73 7.45 -10.56 3.98
CA GLY A 73 7.63 -10.49 2.54
C GLY A 73 8.08 -9.12 2.06
N PHE A 74 7.61 -8.73 0.88
CA PHE A 74 8.09 -7.54 0.20
C PHE A 74 7.04 -6.95 -0.74
N LEU A 75 7.23 -5.68 -1.08
CA LEU A 75 6.45 -4.96 -2.07
C LEU A 75 7.21 -4.97 -3.39
N HIS A 76 6.67 -5.67 -4.39
CA HIS A 76 7.17 -5.63 -5.75
C HIS A 76 6.45 -4.49 -6.50
N VAL A 77 7.21 -3.47 -6.89
CA VAL A 77 6.72 -2.36 -7.71
C VAL A 77 7.19 -2.53 -9.15
N ALA A 78 6.26 -2.53 -10.10
CA ALA A 78 6.57 -2.62 -11.52
C ALA A 78 5.93 -1.46 -12.28
N VAL A 79 6.67 -0.84 -13.19
CA VAL A 79 6.20 0.26 -14.04
C VAL A 79 6.27 -0.16 -15.50
N VAL A 80 5.17 0.00 -16.21
CA VAL A 80 5.08 -0.16 -17.65
C VAL A 80 5.01 1.23 -18.27
N PRO A 81 5.96 1.60 -19.16
CA PRO A 81 5.95 2.91 -19.81
C PRO A 81 4.72 3.06 -20.71
N PRO A 82 4.33 4.31 -21.03
CA PRO A 82 3.22 4.55 -21.95
C PRO A 82 3.58 4.06 -23.35
N THR A 83 2.55 3.72 -24.12
CA THR A 83 2.64 3.47 -25.57
C THR A 83 1.76 4.48 -26.30
N LYS A 84 1.78 4.50 -27.64
CA LYS A 84 0.89 5.36 -28.44
C LYS A 84 -0.61 5.17 -28.12
N HIS A 85 -1.00 4.02 -27.57
CA HIS A 85 -2.40 3.65 -27.35
C HIS A 85 -2.75 3.39 -25.88
N ARG A 86 -1.80 3.53 -24.95
CA ARG A 86 -2.01 3.23 -23.52
C ARG A 86 -1.16 4.15 -22.66
N SER A 87 -1.78 4.72 -21.62
CA SER A 87 -1.06 5.42 -20.56
C SER A 87 -0.08 4.50 -19.84
N ALA A 88 0.87 5.10 -19.11
CA ALA A 88 1.77 4.37 -18.23
C ALA A 88 0.95 3.58 -17.19
N ILE A 89 1.48 2.47 -16.70
CA ILE A 89 0.85 1.69 -15.64
C ILE A 89 1.88 1.46 -14.54
N ILE A 90 1.50 1.66 -13.30
CA ILE A 90 2.26 1.20 -12.14
C ILE A 90 1.47 0.12 -11.41
N ALA A 91 2.16 -0.96 -11.01
CA ALA A 91 1.60 -2.06 -10.25
C ALA A 91 2.35 -2.21 -8.93
N PHE A 92 1.59 -2.26 -7.83
CA PHE A 92 2.07 -2.50 -6.48
C PHE A 92 1.60 -3.90 -6.06
N MET A 93 2.55 -4.81 -5.87
CA MET A 93 2.29 -6.21 -5.56
C MET A 93 2.86 -6.55 -4.18
N HIS A 94 1.99 -6.71 -3.20
CA HIS A 94 2.37 -7.27 -1.91
C HIS A 94 2.60 -8.76 -2.07
N ARG A 95 3.78 -9.24 -1.70
CA ARG A 95 4.14 -10.66 -1.75
C ARG A 95 4.54 -11.12 -0.36
N ASN A 96 4.23 -12.38 -0.06
CA ASN A 96 4.74 -12.99 1.16
C ASN A 96 6.24 -13.34 1.02
N GLU A 97 6.86 -13.85 2.09
CA GLU A 97 8.29 -14.22 2.11
C GLU A 97 8.66 -15.31 1.08
N HIS A 98 7.68 -16.13 0.65
CA HIS A 98 7.86 -17.13 -0.41
C HIS A 98 7.56 -16.61 -1.82
N GLY A 99 7.30 -15.30 -1.96
CA GLY A 99 6.97 -14.66 -3.24
C GLY A 99 5.53 -14.83 -3.72
N LYS A 100 4.64 -15.47 -2.93
CA LYS A 100 3.20 -15.60 -3.24
C LYS A 100 2.57 -14.21 -3.22
N LEU A 101 1.79 -13.89 -4.25
CA LEU A 101 1.03 -12.65 -4.32
C LEU A 101 -0.10 -12.64 -3.28
N LEU A 102 -0.16 -11.58 -2.48
CA LEU A 102 -1.19 -11.35 -1.46
C LEU A 102 -2.17 -10.24 -1.87
N ASN A 103 -1.66 -9.16 -2.46
CA ASN A 103 -2.46 -8.06 -2.97
C ASN A 103 -1.82 -7.44 -4.23
N LEU A 104 -2.64 -6.95 -5.16
CA LEU A 104 -2.24 -6.26 -6.37
C LEU A 104 -3.09 -5.00 -6.53
N GLN A 105 -2.43 -3.85 -6.52
CA GLN A 105 -3.02 -2.57 -6.93
C GLN A 105 -2.39 -2.13 -8.25
N THR A 106 -3.20 -1.75 -9.24
CA THR A 106 -2.74 -1.14 -10.49
C THR A 106 -3.31 0.26 -10.64
N ASN A 107 -2.45 1.21 -10.99
CA ASN A 107 -2.85 2.59 -11.26
C ASN A 107 -2.36 2.99 -12.66
N GLN A 108 -3.20 3.70 -13.40
CA GLN A 108 -2.82 4.28 -14.68
C GLN A 108 -2.22 5.66 -14.45
N GLY A 109 -1.18 5.99 -15.21
CA GLY A 109 -0.64 7.34 -15.26
C GLY A 109 -1.71 8.29 -15.76
N LYS A 110 -2.03 9.27 -14.92
CA LYS A 110 -2.79 10.47 -15.29
C LYS A 110 -1.99 11.32 -16.27
#